data_AF-A0A1U8J6T8-F1
#
_entry.id   AF-A0A1U8J6T8-F1
#
_cell.length_a   1.000
_cell.length_b   1.000
_cell.length_c   1.000
_cell.angle_alpha   90.00
_cell.angle_beta   90.00
_cell.angle_gamma   90.00
#
_symmetry.space_group_name_H-M   'P 1'
#
loop_
_entity.id
_entity.type
_entity.pdbx_description
1 polymer ?
#
loop_
_entity_poly.entity_id
_entity_poly.type
_entity_poly.pdbx_seq_one_letter_code
_entity_poly.pdbx_strand_id
1 'polypeptide(L)'
;MESHLETQNRDVLQKSFEEMISTLPKENCWGYSEDQYQYQGFWFTPRFLRGALSAQQQFQAQPTDIILCSSPRTGTPKIHLFHCIISLHDYKSQNTQPIQLDEAFELLYEGVSLYGPYWDHVLGYWKASLERPDKLMFLKYEGLVEDTVLYLKKTAEFMGYPFSSEEQQ
;
A
#
# COMPACT_ATOMS: atom_id res chain seq x y z
N MET A 1 18.88 14.27 20.59
CA MET A 1 18.04 15.17 21.42
C MET A 1 17.39 16.11 20.41
N GLU A 2 16.19 15.78 19.92
CA GLU A 2 15.47 16.63 18.95
C GLU A 2 15.30 18.04 19.55
N SER A 3 15.55 19.05 18.73
CA SER A 3 15.46 20.45 19.14
C SER A 3 14.01 20.85 19.35
N HIS A 4 13.73 21.77 20.30
CA HIS A 4 12.36 22.27 20.55
C HIS A 4 11.66 22.81 19.29
N LEU A 5 12.44 23.33 18.33
CA LEU A 5 11.93 23.81 17.04
C LEU A 5 11.43 22.67 16.14
N GLU A 6 12.09 21.51 16.14
CA GLU A 6 11.67 20.33 15.38
C GLU A 6 10.37 19.75 15.95
N THR A 7 10.24 19.70 17.28
CA THR A 7 9.01 19.26 17.94
C THR A 7 7.83 20.19 17.63
N GLN A 8 8.03 21.51 17.73
CA GLN A 8 6.98 22.49 17.45
C GLN A 8 6.50 22.45 15.99
N ASN A 9 7.42 22.26 15.04
CA ASN A 9 7.07 22.12 13.62
C ASN A 9 6.30 20.82 13.35
N ARG A 10 6.66 19.72 14.02
CA ARG A 10 5.93 18.45 13.93
C ARG A 10 4.49 18.60 14.45
N ASP A 11 4.30 19.29 15.58
CA ASP A 11 2.98 19.48 16.18
C ASP A 11 2.06 20.33 15.30
N VAL A 12 2.59 21.41 14.70
CA VAL A 12 1.87 22.25 13.73
C VAL A 12 1.48 21.44 12.50
N LEU A 13 2.41 20.63 11.98
CA LEU A 13 2.17 19.79 10.82
C LEU A 13 1.09 18.73 11.09
N GLN A 14 1.16 18.07 12.24
CA GLN A 14 0.19 17.07 12.63
C GLN A 14 -1.21 17.68 12.78
N LYS A 15 -1.32 18.87 13.38
CA LYS A 15 -2.59 19.58 13.50
C LYS A 15 -3.17 19.94 12.12
N SER A 16 -2.33 20.39 11.19
CA SER A 16 -2.74 20.65 9.80
C SER A 16 -3.29 19.39 9.11
N PHE A 17 -2.65 18.23 9.32
CA PHE A 17 -3.17 16.96 8.80
C PHE A 17 -4.51 16.57 9.44
N GLU A 18 -4.70 16.80 10.73
CA GLU A 18 -5.97 16.52 11.40
C GLU A 18 -7.12 17.38 10.85
N GLU A 19 -6.85 18.67 10.64
CA GLU A 19 -7.80 19.60 10.01
C GLU A 19 -8.15 19.15 8.59
N MET A 20 -7.15 18.78 7.77
CA MET A 20 -7.38 18.25 6.42
C MET A 20 -8.22 16.97 6.44
N ILE A 21 -7.83 15.97 7.23
CA ILE A 21 -8.51 14.67 7.31
C ILE A 21 -9.97 14.84 7.74
N SER A 22 -10.25 15.79 8.63
CA SER A 22 -11.62 16.06 9.10
C SER A 22 -12.59 16.53 8.00
N THR A 23 -12.07 17.03 6.88
CA THR A 23 -12.86 17.51 5.74
C THR A 23 -13.07 16.47 4.64
N LEU A 24 -12.35 15.34 4.70
CA LEU A 24 -12.39 14.33 3.65
C LEU A 24 -13.65 13.45 3.77
N PRO A 25 -14.17 12.94 2.63
CA PRO A 25 -15.18 11.89 2.66
C PRO A 25 -14.68 10.71 3.49
N LYS A 26 -15.57 10.15 4.32
CA LYS A 26 -15.24 9.01 5.19
C LYS A 26 -16.33 7.96 5.14
N GLU A 27 -15.92 6.72 5.28
CA GLU A 27 -16.80 5.55 5.29
C GLU A 27 -16.39 4.58 6.39
N ASN A 28 -17.31 3.68 6.76
CA ASN A 28 -16.98 2.62 7.70
C ASN A 28 -15.89 1.71 7.09
N CYS A 29 -14.85 1.43 7.86
CA CYS A 29 -13.77 0.57 7.45
C CYS A 29 -14.13 -0.90 7.76
N TRP A 30 -15.10 -1.47 7.05
CA TRP A 30 -15.40 -2.93 7.08
C TRP A 30 -15.60 -3.51 8.49
N GLY A 31 -16.29 -2.75 9.33
CA GLY A 31 -16.54 -3.08 10.72
C GLY A 31 -15.51 -2.56 11.71
N TYR A 32 -14.29 -2.16 11.32
CA TYR A 32 -13.24 -1.63 12.21
C TYR A 32 -13.72 -0.41 13.02
N SER A 33 -13.09 -0.19 14.18
CA SER A 33 -13.44 0.91 15.10
C SER A 33 -13.13 2.31 14.54
N GLU A 34 -12.25 2.42 13.56
CA GLU A 34 -11.90 3.69 12.90
C GLU A 34 -12.47 3.74 11.49
N ASP A 35 -12.99 4.91 11.09
CA ASP A 35 -13.42 5.19 9.73
C ASP A 35 -12.21 5.22 8.76
N GLN A 36 -12.46 4.94 7.48
CA GLN A 36 -11.52 5.17 6.39
C GLN A 36 -11.87 6.46 5.66
N TYR A 37 -10.85 7.15 5.12
CA TYR A 37 -10.96 8.47 4.51
C TYR A 37 -10.49 8.42 3.06
N GLN A 38 -11.23 9.07 2.17
CA GLN A 38 -10.89 9.12 0.76
C GLN A 38 -9.94 10.29 0.47
N TYR A 39 -8.75 9.97 -0.05
CA TYR A 39 -7.74 10.95 -0.45
C TYR A 39 -7.15 10.58 -1.81
N GLN A 40 -7.17 11.54 -2.75
CA GLN A 40 -6.68 11.35 -4.14
C GLN A 40 -7.27 10.12 -4.85
N GLY A 41 -8.54 9.79 -4.56
CA GLY A 41 -9.23 8.64 -5.15
C GLY A 41 -9.01 7.30 -4.45
N PHE A 42 -8.21 7.26 -3.37
CA PHE A 42 -7.94 6.03 -2.61
C PHE A 42 -8.39 6.13 -1.16
N TRP A 43 -8.70 4.99 -0.53
CA TRP A 43 -9.14 4.91 0.87
C TRP A 43 -7.99 4.62 1.84
N PHE A 44 -7.92 5.36 2.93
CA PHE A 44 -6.87 5.22 3.95
C PHE A 44 -7.44 5.25 5.37
N THR A 45 -6.84 4.50 6.30
CA THR A 45 -7.05 4.80 7.72
C THR A 45 -6.31 6.09 8.10
N PRO A 46 -6.73 6.81 9.15
CA PRO A 46 -6.07 8.04 9.60
C PRO A 46 -4.56 7.90 9.75
N ARG A 47 -4.11 6.76 10.30
CA ARG A 47 -2.68 6.47 10.51
C ARG A 47 -1.91 6.45 9.19
N PHE A 48 -2.41 5.74 8.19
CA PHE A 48 -1.73 5.62 6.90
C PHE A 48 -1.85 6.90 6.07
N LEU A 49 -2.97 7.61 6.17
CA LEU A 49 -3.16 8.90 5.52
C LEU A 49 -2.15 9.94 6.03
N ARG A 50 -1.96 10.04 7.34
CA ARG A 50 -0.92 10.91 7.93
C ARG A 50 0.48 10.57 7.42
N GLY A 51 0.78 9.28 7.30
CA GLY A 51 2.04 8.80 6.73
C GLY A 51 2.22 9.21 5.26
N ALA A 52 1.17 9.04 4.44
CA ALA A 52 1.17 9.43 3.04
C ALA A 52 1.34 10.95 2.87
N LEU A 53 0.61 11.76 3.63
CA LEU A 53 0.72 13.22 3.63
C LEU A 53 2.12 13.69 4.03
N SER A 54 2.68 13.09 5.08
CA SER A 54 4.05 13.37 5.52
C SER A 54 5.07 13.02 4.43
N ALA A 55 4.98 11.83 3.84
CA ALA A 55 5.86 11.42 2.74
C ALA A 55 5.74 12.36 1.54
N GLN A 56 4.52 12.75 1.14
CA GLN A 56 4.32 13.69 0.03
C GLN A 56 4.96 15.07 0.27
N GLN A 57 5.05 15.53 1.53
CA GLN A 57 5.60 16.85 1.85
C GLN A 57 7.09 16.84 2.16
N GLN A 58 7.61 15.74 2.72
CA GLN A 58 8.94 15.71 3.31
C GLN A 58 9.91 14.74 2.64
N PHE A 59 9.42 13.75 1.89
CA PHE A 59 10.28 12.74 1.27
C PHE A 59 11.00 13.32 0.05
N GLN A 60 12.34 13.30 0.09
CA GLN A 60 13.19 13.71 -1.04
C GLN A 60 13.90 12.48 -1.61
N ALA A 61 13.31 11.91 -2.67
CA ALA A 61 13.88 10.77 -3.37
C ALA A 61 15.24 11.13 -3.99
N GLN A 62 16.23 10.27 -3.79
CA GLN A 62 17.51 10.32 -4.47
C GLN A 62 17.50 9.44 -5.73
N PRO A 63 18.33 9.74 -6.75
CA PRO A 63 18.42 8.90 -7.95
C PRO A 63 18.85 7.46 -7.69
N THR A 64 19.47 7.19 -6.54
CA THR A 64 19.92 5.86 -6.10
C THR A 64 18.86 5.09 -5.33
N ASP A 65 17.74 5.73 -4.99
CA ASP A 65 16.70 5.08 -4.18
C ASP A 65 15.93 4.05 -5.00
N ILE A 66 15.69 2.90 -4.39
CA ILE A 66 14.86 1.84 -4.95
C ILE A 66 13.61 1.74 -4.09
N ILE A 67 12.45 2.01 -4.69
CA ILE A 67 11.16 1.94 -4.00
C ILE A 67 10.46 0.66 -4.41
N LEU A 68 10.20 -0.21 -3.43
CA LEU A 68 9.35 -1.38 -3.60
C LEU A 68 7.90 -1.01 -3.32
N CYS A 69 7.06 -1.09 -4.35
CA CYS A 69 5.63 -0.87 -4.24
C CYS A 69 4.88 -2.20 -4.32
N SER A 70 3.97 -2.43 -3.39
CA SER A 70 3.00 -3.52 -3.49
C SER A 70 1.67 -3.00 -2.95
N SER A 71 0.56 -3.43 -3.57
CA SER A 71 -0.70 -3.28 -2.86
C SER A 71 -0.62 -4.15 -1.61
N PRO A 72 -1.13 -3.69 -0.46
CA PRO A 72 -1.15 -4.51 0.72
C PRO A 72 -1.72 -5.89 0.41
N ARG A 73 -0.99 -6.92 0.83
CA ARG A 73 -1.44 -8.32 0.81
C ARG A 73 -1.56 -8.97 -0.59
N THR A 74 -0.87 -8.48 -1.62
CA THR A 74 -0.82 -9.10 -2.98
C THR A 74 0.01 -10.39 -3.06
N GLY A 75 0.48 -10.93 -1.95
CA GLY A 75 1.29 -12.15 -1.92
C GLY A 75 0.51 -13.44 -2.13
N THR A 76 -0.83 -13.45 -2.00
CA THR A 76 -1.71 -14.48 -2.60
C THR A 76 -3.17 -14.04 -2.41
N PRO A 77 -4.07 -14.28 -3.39
CA PRO A 77 -5.52 -14.12 -3.21
C PRO A 77 -6.04 -14.95 -2.03
N LYS A 78 -5.42 -16.13 -1.80
CA LYS A 78 -5.70 -16.98 -0.64
C LYS A 78 -5.33 -16.29 0.66
N ILE A 79 -4.17 -15.64 0.83
CA ILE A 79 -3.86 -14.90 2.06
C ILE A 79 -4.76 -13.66 2.21
N HIS A 80 -5.14 -13.00 1.11
CA HIS A 80 -6.09 -11.88 1.19
C HIS A 80 -7.46 -12.36 1.71
N LEU A 81 -8.01 -13.44 1.15
CA LEU A 81 -9.26 -14.06 1.58
C LEU A 81 -9.16 -14.69 2.98
N PHE A 82 -8.07 -15.39 3.27
CA PHE A 82 -7.82 -16.04 4.56
C PHE A 82 -7.56 -15.00 5.65
N HIS A 83 -6.98 -13.85 5.33
CA HIS A 83 -6.89 -12.71 6.24
C HIS A 83 -8.19 -11.93 6.36
N CYS A 84 -9.04 -11.87 5.34
CA CYS A 84 -10.43 -11.44 5.55
C CYS A 84 -11.06 -12.37 6.59
N ILE A 85 -10.97 -13.68 6.42
CA ILE A 85 -11.48 -14.68 7.38
C ILE A 85 -10.81 -14.58 8.77
N ILE A 86 -9.50 -14.33 8.87
CA ILE A 86 -8.80 -14.15 10.16
C ILE A 86 -9.11 -12.79 10.79
N SER A 87 -9.23 -11.70 10.02
CA SER A 87 -9.68 -10.40 10.52
C SER A 87 -11.10 -10.49 11.06
N LEU A 88 -11.96 -11.29 10.42
CA LEU A 88 -13.28 -11.67 10.93
C LEU A 88 -13.22 -12.52 12.20
N HIS A 89 -12.13 -13.27 12.40
CA HIS A 89 -11.92 -14.13 13.57
C HIS A 89 -11.35 -13.37 14.77
N ASP A 90 -10.34 -12.49 14.57
CA ASP A 90 -9.77 -11.61 15.60
C ASP A 90 -10.80 -10.59 16.11
N TYR A 91 -11.79 -10.24 15.27
CA TYR A 91 -12.93 -9.39 15.62
C TYR A 91 -13.83 -9.95 16.71
N LYS A 92 -13.85 -11.28 16.90
CA LYS A 92 -14.57 -11.89 18.04
C LYS A 92 -14.05 -11.43 19.40
N SER A 93 -12.83 -10.87 19.47
CA SER A 93 -12.26 -10.33 20.71
C SER A 93 -12.69 -8.88 21.03
N GLN A 94 -13.27 -8.15 20.07
CA GLN A 94 -13.57 -6.71 20.22
C GLN A 94 -15.07 -6.35 20.15
N ASN A 95 -15.99 -7.20 20.63
CA ASN A 95 -17.43 -6.85 20.82
C ASN A 95 -18.17 -6.24 19.61
N THR A 96 -17.64 -6.36 18.40
CA THR A 96 -18.19 -5.79 17.17
C THR A 96 -18.50 -6.93 16.20
N GLN A 97 -19.62 -6.79 15.46
CA GLN A 97 -20.09 -7.83 14.54
C GLN A 97 -19.12 -7.94 13.35
N PRO A 98 -18.58 -9.14 13.03
CA PRO A 98 -17.75 -9.33 11.86
C PRO A 98 -18.55 -9.06 10.57
N ILE A 99 -17.96 -8.33 9.62
CA ILE A 99 -18.56 -8.11 8.29
C ILE A 99 -18.76 -9.47 7.58
N GLN A 100 -19.90 -9.68 6.93
CA GLN A 100 -20.09 -10.94 6.21
C GLN A 100 -19.17 -11.01 4.98
N LEU A 101 -18.78 -12.22 4.56
CA LEU A 101 -17.87 -12.38 3.42
C LEU A 101 -18.43 -11.74 2.14
N ASP A 102 -19.74 -11.91 1.91
CA ASP A 102 -20.41 -11.34 0.75
C ASP A 102 -20.37 -9.81 0.78
N GLU A 103 -20.61 -9.21 1.95
CA GLU A 103 -20.53 -7.75 2.13
C GLU A 103 -19.11 -7.22 1.93
N ALA A 104 -18.09 -7.93 2.45
CA ALA A 104 -16.69 -7.57 2.22
C ALA A 104 -16.30 -7.70 0.73
N PHE A 105 -16.85 -8.68 0.02
CA PHE A 105 -16.63 -8.87 -1.41
C PHE A 105 -17.26 -7.74 -2.23
N GLU A 106 -18.50 -7.34 -1.92
CA GLU A 106 -19.16 -6.20 -2.56
C GLU A 106 -18.39 -4.90 -2.34
N LEU A 107 -17.96 -4.62 -1.10
CA LEU A 107 -17.16 -3.42 -0.81
C LEU A 107 -15.80 -3.44 -1.54
N LEU A 108 -15.17 -4.60 -1.67
CA LEU A 108 -13.96 -4.75 -2.48
C LEU A 108 -14.22 -4.47 -3.96
N TYR A 109 -15.33 -4.99 -4.49
CA TYR A 109 -15.73 -4.81 -5.88
C TYR A 109 -16.08 -3.35 -6.20
N GLU A 110 -16.76 -2.66 -5.29
CA GLU A 110 -17.05 -1.23 -5.35
C GLU A 110 -15.81 -0.35 -5.13
N GLY A 111 -14.69 -0.96 -4.74
CA GLY A 111 -13.42 -0.26 -4.50
C GLY A 111 -13.34 0.46 -3.16
N VAL A 112 -14.33 0.27 -2.29
CA VAL A 112 -14.42 0.83 -0.93
C VAL A 112 -13.66 -0.06 0.04
N SER A 113 -12.38 -0.33 -0.25
CA SER A 113 -11.48 -1.15 0.56
C SER A 113 -10.27 -0.35 0.99
N LEU A 114 -9.58 -0.76 2.06
CA LEU A 114 -8.29 -0.14 2.41
C LEU A 114 -7.32 -0.14 1.22
N TYR A 115 -6.82 1.05 0.87
CA TYR A 115 -5.98 1.36 -0.30
C TYR A 115 -6.64 1.07 -1.65
N GLY A 116 -7.95 0.83 -1.66
CA GLY A 116 -8.76 0.65 -2.85
C GLY A 116 -9.06 1.96 -3.56
N PRO A 117 -9.48 1.91 -4.84
CA PRO A 117 -9.81 0.68 -5.57
C PRO A 117 -8.59 -0.15 -5.97
N TYR A 118 -8.65 -1.47 -5.74
CA TYR A 118 -7.54 -2.38 -6.03
C TYR A 118 -7.13 -2.36 -7.50
N TRP A 119 -8.12 -2.31 -8.40
CA TRP A 119 -7.90 -2.30 -9.84
C TRP A 119 -7.14 -1.06 -10.30
N ASP A 120 -7.52 0.13 -9.81
CA ASP A 120 -6.83 1.38 -10.11
C ASP A 120 -5.39 1.37 -9.59
N HIS A 121 -5.17 0.81 -8.40
CA HIS A 121 -3.81 0.63 -7.86
C HIS A 121 -2.96 -0.22 -8.82
N VAL A 122 -3.42 -1.42 -9.20
CA VAL A 122 -2.66 -2.32 -10.08
C VAL A 122 -2.48 -1.72 -11.48
N LEU A 123 -3.54 -1.19 -12.07
CA LEU A 123 -3.52 -0.62 -13.41
C LEU A 123 -2.65 0.63 -13.51
N GLY A 124 -2.61 1.47 -12.46
CA GLY A 124 -1.75 2.64 -12.40
C GLY A 124 -0.27 2.28 -12.52
N TYR A 125 0.20 1.32 -11.72
CA TYR A 125 1.58 0.83 -11.79
C TYR A 125 1.87 0.09 -13.10
N TRP A 126 0.93 -0.73 -13.59
CA TRP A 126 1.10 -1.43 -14.87
C TRP A 126 1.27 -0.44 -16.03
N LYS A 127 0.40 0.57 -16.17
CA LYS A 127 0.52 1.60 -17.22
C LYS A 127 1.83 2.36 -17.10
N ALA A 128 2.19 2.78 -15.88
CA ALA A 128 3.45 3.49 -15.63
C ALA A 128 4.69 2.65 -15.97
N SER A 129 4.63 1.32 -15.82
CA SER A 129 5.72 0.41 -16.23
C SER A 129 5.93 0.36 -17.75
N LEU A 130 4.85 0.50 -18.51
CA LEU A 130 4.91 0.53 -19.97
C LEU A 130 5.43 1.87 -20.48
N GLU A 131 5.06 2.96 -19.81
CA GLU A 131 5.49 4.32 -20.17
C GLU A 131 6.96 4.58 -19.81
N ARG A 132 7.45 4.00 -18.72
CA ARG A 132 8.81 4.25 -18.18
C ARG A 132 9.49 2.93 -17.76
N PRO A 133 9.76 2.03 -18.72
CA PRO A 133 10.35 0.72 -18.42
C PRO A 133 11.77 0.80 -17.86
N ASP A 134 12.46 1.93 -18.01
CA ASP A 134 13.77 2.23 -17.42
C ASP A 134 13.69 2.63 -15.94
N LYS A 135 12.51 3.03 -15.44
CA LYS A 135 12.31 3.50 -14.06
C LYS A 135 11.37 2.63 -13.24
N LEU A 136 10.54 1.82 -13.89
CA LEU A 136 9.52 1.03 -13.21
C LEU A 136 9.45 -0.38 -13.78
N MET A 137 9.82 -1.35 -12.96
CA MET A 137 9.65 -2.77 -13.24
C MET A 137 8.34 -3.28 -12.62
N PHE A 138 7.46 -3.86 -13.45
CA PHE A 138 6.23 -4.47 -12.96
C PHE A 138 6.40 -5.98 -12.80
N LEU A 139 6.14 -6.47 -11.58
CA LEU A 139 6.25 -7.89 -11.22
C LEU A 139 4.88 -8.48 -10.92
N LYS A 140 4.65 -9.70 -11.39
CA LYS A 140 3.49 -10.52 -11.00
C LYS A 140 3.95 -11.60 -10.04
N TYR A 141 3.19 -11.79 -8.96
CA TYR A 141 3.57 -12.75 -7.91
C TYR A 141 3.63 -14.18 -8.44
N GLU A 142 2.66 -14.59 -9.26
CA GLU A 142 2.58 -15.94 -9.82
C GLU A 142 3.80 -16.26 -10.67
N GLY A 143 4.22 -15.31 -11.51
CA GLY A 143 5.45 -15.47 -12.31
C GLY A 143 6.70 -15.50 -11.44
N LEU A 144 6.77 -14.66 -10.40
CA LEU A 144 7.89 -14.66 -9.45
C LEU A 144 8.03 -16.01 -8.73
N VAL A 145 6.92 -16.66 -8.36
CA VAL A 145 6.93 -17.97 -7.71
C VAL A 145 7.22 -19.10 -8.70
N GLU A 146 6.74 -18.98 -9.94
CA GLU A 146 6.94 -19.98 -10.99
C GLU A 146 8.43 -20.08 -11.40
N ASP A 147 9.11 -18.94 -11.57
CA ASP A 147 10.52 -18.90 -11.93
C ASP A 147 11.28 -17.79 -11.17
N THR A 148 11.51 -18.04 -9.87
CA THR A 148 12.23 -17.11 -8.99
C THR A 148 13.60 -16.72 -9.54
N VAL A 149 14.33 -17.67 -10.14
CA VAL A 149 15.70 -17.43 -10.63
C VAL A 149 15.67 -16.46 -11.81
N LEU A 150 14.76 -16.65 -12.77
CA LEU A 150 14.58 -15.72 -13.88
C LEU A 150 14.24 -14.31 -13.40
N TYR A 151 13.32 -14.18 -12.46
CA TYR A 151 12.89 -12.88 -11.95
C TYR A 151 13.96 -12.19 -11.10
N LEU A 152 14.78 -12.94 -10.35
CA LEU A 152 15.96 -12.39 -9.68
C LEU A 152 16.96 -11.83 -10.69
N LYS A 153 17.27 -12.57 -11.77
CA LYS A 153 18.17 -12.09 -12.83
C LYS A 153 17.63 -10.82 -13.50
N LYS A 154 16.35 -10.81 -13.89
CA LYS A 154 15.69 -9.63 -14.47
C LYS A 154 15.71 -8.41 -13.53
N THR A 155 15.50 -8.64 -12.23
CA THR A 155 15.51 -7.55 -11.24
C THR A 155 16.92 -6.99 -11.07
N ALA A 156 17.93 -7.85 -11.02
CA ALA A 156 19.33 -7.46 -10.92
C ALA A 156 19.78 -6.66 -12.16
N GLU A 157 19.40 -7.11 -13.36
CA GLU A 157 19.59 -6.38 -14.62
C GLU A 157 18.92 -4.99 -14.58
N PHE A 158 17.66 -4.92 -14.15
CA PHE A 158 16.91 -3.66 -14.04
C PHE A 158 17.56 -2.67 -13.06
N MET A 159 18.11 -3.16 -11.96
CA MET A 159 18.84 -2.33 -10.98
C MET A 159 20.23 -1.88 -11.48
N GLY A 160 20.69 -2.36 -12.63
CA GLY A 160 22.02 -2.06 -13.18
C GLY A 160 23.15 -2.93 -12.61
N TYR A 161 22.80 -4.03 -11.94
CA TYR A 161 23.74 -4.97 -11.32
C TYR A 161 23.50 -6.42 -11.79
N PRO A 162 23.64 -6.72 -13.09
CA PRO A 162 23.43 -8.08 -13.60
C PRO A 162 24.45 -9.06 -12.97
N PHE A 163 23.99 -10.27 -12.66
CA PHE A 163 24.85 -11.33 -12.13
C PHE A 163 25.96 -11.71 -13.12
N SER A 164 27.18 -11.88 -12.63
CA SER A 164 28.30 -12.38 -13.43
C SER A 164 28.15 -13.86 -13.77
N SER A 165 28.96 -14.37 -14.70
CA SER A 165 28.98 -15.80 -15.05
C SER A 165 29.32 -16.70 -13.86
N GLU A 166 30.15 -16.21 -12.94
CA GLU A 166 30.55 -16.90 -11.72
C GLU A 166 29.41 -16.94 -10.69
N GLU A 167 28.62 -15.87 -10.57
CA GLU A 167 27.47 -15.78 -9.63
C GLU A 167 26.25 -16.61 -10.09
N GLN A 168 26.24 -17.06 -11.34
CA GLN A 168 25.14 -17.83 -11.93
C GLN A 168 25.32 -19.35 -11.82
N GLN A 169 26.40 -19.83 -11.18
CA GLN A 169 26.69 -21.25 -10.90
C GLN A 169 26.04 -21.73 -9.61
#